data_AF-A0A804ICM4-F1
#
_entry.id   AF-A0A804ICM4-F1
#
_cell.length_a   1.000
_cell.length_b   1.000
_cell.length_c   1.000
_cell.angle_alpha   90.00
_cell.angle_beta   90.00
_cell.angle_gamma   90.00
#
_symmetry.space_group_name_H-M   'P 1'
#
loop_
_entity.id
_entity.type
_entity.pdbx_description
1 polymer ?
#
loop_
_entity_poly.entity_id
_entity_poly.type
_entity_poly.pdbx_seq_one_letter_code
_entity_poly.pdbx_strand_id
1 'polypeptide(L)'
;MSVRRALVPASSSMLYRLAGRRSFASRSASSLQQACLDTIRSDEEDADINWDDLGFGLVPTDYMYVMRCGRDEKFSSGVLNRYGNIELSPSSGVLNYGQGLFEGLKAYRKVDNGGFLLFRPEENARRMQMGAERLCMPSPSVEQFIHAIKETIFANKRWVPPQGKGSLYIRPLLIGSGPVLGLAPAPDYMFLVYAAPVGTYFKEGLAPINLVIDDNTHRATPGGTGGVKTITNYAPVLKAQTQAKAKGFTDVLYLDSIKKKYLEEASSCNLFIVKNDVISTPVTMGTILPGITRKSIIEIARDYGYQVEEQLVSVEDLMDADEVFCTGTAVVVAPVGSITYQGQRFEYKTGAATVTRKLYDILTAIQMGRAEDKKRWTLEID
;
A
#
# COMPACT_ATOMS: atom_id res chain seq x y z
N MET A 1 50.28 10.06 61.46
CA MET A 1 51.49 9.32 61.86
C MET A 1 52.15 8.77 60.60
N SER A 2 53.43 9.11 60.42
CA SER A 2 54.44 8.57 59.47
C SER A 2 54.11 8.49 57.96
N VAL A 3 54.63 9.32 57.03
CA VAL A 3 56.06 9.48 56.58
C VAL A 3 56.49 8.23 55.78
N ARG A 4 56.93 8.24 54.50
CA ARG A 4 57.70 9.18 53.65
C ARG A 4 57.82 8.65 52.19
N ARG A 5 58.04 9.58 51.24
CA ARG A 5 58.97 9.57 50.05
C ARG A 5 58.88 8.41 49.01
N ALA A 6 59.17 8.55 47.72
CA ALA A 6 59.61 9.62 46.82
C ALA A 6 59.62 9.09 45.36
N LEU A 7 59.46 10.02 44.39
CA LEU A 7 60.09 10.15 43.05
C LEU A 7 60.47 8.90 42.18
N VAL A 8 59.79 8.82 41.01
CA VAL A 8 60.13 8.46 39.60
C VAL A 8 61.65 8.33 39.26
N PRO A 9 62.18 7.51 38.29
CA PRO A 9 61.61 7.23 36.96
C PRO A 9 61.95 5.89 36.21
N ALA A 10 61.37 5.77 34.99
CA ALA A 10 61.94 5.22 33.74
C ALA A 10 61.38 3.91 33.12
N SER A 11 61.04 4.04 31.83
CA SER A 11 61.07 3.10 30.70
C SER A 11 60.26 1.79 30.73
N SER A 12 59.36 1.63 29.77
CA SER A 12 59.44 0.59 28.73
C SER A 12 58.14 0.53 27.92
N SER A 13 58.23 0.91 26.66
CA SER A 13 57.25 0.65 25.61
C SER A 13 57.02 -0.84 25.43
N MET A 14 55.76 -1.29 25.38
CA MET A 14 55.43 -2.56 24.71
C MET A 14 54.09 -2.44 23.98
N LEU A 15 54.21 -2.57 22.66
CA LEU A 15 53.16 -2.63 21.66
C LEU A 15 52.27 -3.86 21.88
N TYR A 16 50.95 -3.69 21.73
CA TYR A 16 50.09 -4.79 21.26
C TYR A 16 49.52 -4.43 19.88
N ARG A 17 50.05 -5.13 18.87
CA ARG A 17 49.48 -5.24 17.54
C ARG A 17 48.23 -6.11 17.61
N LEU A 18 47.12 -5.63 17.05
CA LEU A 18 46.03 -6.48 16.56
C LEU A 18 45.88 -6.18 15.06
N ALA A 19 46.55 -7.01 14.27
CA ALA A 19 46.41 -7.03 12.82
C ALA A 19 45.31 -8.02 12.42
N GLY A 20 44.40 -7.54 11.57
CA GLY A 20 43.91 -8.31 10.42
C GLY A 20 42.69 -9.21 10.63
N ARG A 21 41.50 -8.71 10.27
CA ARG A 21 40.46 -9.52 9.62
C ARG A 21 39.75 -8.74 8.50
N ARG A 22 40.16 -9.08 7.28
CA ARG A 22 39.42 -9.15 6.00
C ARG A 22 38.14 -8.31 5.87
N SER A 23 38.21 -7.28 5.04
CA SER A 23 37.04 -6.62 4.45
C SER A 23 36.34 -7.57 3.47
N PHE A 24 35.12 -7.99 3.78
CA PHE A 24 34.16 -8.38 2.75
C PHE A 24 33.47 -7.10 2.27
N ALA A 25 33.99 -6.52 1.19
CA ALA A 25 33.27 -5.49 0.45
C ALA A 25 32.09 -6.18 -0.26
N SER A 26 30.86 -5.85 0.13
CA SER A 26 29.67 -6.31 -0.58
C SER A 26 29.61 -5.64 -1.96
N ARG A 27 29.57 -6.46 -3.01
CA ARG A 27 29.45 -6.05 -4.41
C ARG A 27 28.04 -5.55 -4.80
N SER A 28 27.21 -5.14 -3.84
CA SER A 28 25.82 -4.72 -4.10
C SER A 28 25.62 -3.21 -4.13
N ALA A 29 26.61 -2.41 -3.72
CA ALA A 29 26.51 -0.95 -3.73
C ALA A 29 26.79 -0.34 -5.11
N SER A 30 27.56 -1.02 -5.98
CA SER A 30 27.97 -0.43 -7.27
C SER A 30 26.88 -0.50 -8.35
N SER A 31 25.91 -1.43 -8.26
CA SER A 31 24.86 -1.55 -9.27
C SER A 31 23.77 -0.48 -9.15
N LEU A 32 23.57 0.09 -7.95
CA LEU A 32 22.60 1.16 -7.71
C LEU A 32 23.18 2.55 -7.99
N GLN A 33 24.48 2.76 -7.78
CA GLN A 33 25.14 4.02 -8.12
C GLN A 33 25.35 4.19 -9.63
N GLN A 34 25.51 3.10 -10.39
CA GLN A 34 25.68 3.18 -11.85
C GLN A 34 24.38 3.55 -12.61
N ALA A 35 23.21 3.40 -11.98
CA ALA A 35 21.92 3.75 -12.59
C ALA A 35 21.55 5.24 -12.41
N CYS A 36 22.32 6.00 -11.62
CA CYS A 36 22.04 7.40 -11.28
C CYS A 36 22.98 8.41 -11.96
N LEU A 37 23.78 7.99 -12.96
CA LEU A 37 24.62 8.89 -13.75
C LEU A 37 23.92 9.28 -15.04
N ASP A 38 23.45 10.53 -15.07
CA ASP A 38 23.22 11.40 -16.21
C ASP A 38 22.83 10.71 -17.52
N THR A 39 21.52 10.49 -17.67
CA THR A 39 20.91 10.65 -19.00
C THR A 39 19.87 11.74 -18.88
N ILE A 40 20.22 12.94 -19.34
CA ILE A 40 19.24 13.94 -19.76
C ILE A 40 18.53 13.32 -20.96
N ARG A 41 17.61 12.38 -20.73
CA ARG A 41 16.67 11.91 -21.75
C ARG A 41 15.65 13.01 -21.92
N SER A 42 15.41 13.44 -23.14
CA SER A 42 14.36 14.42 -23.44
C SER A 42 13.03 13.92 -22.85
N ASP A 43 12.20 14.86 -22.38
CA ASP A 43 10.86 14.57 -21.85
C ASP A 43 9.90 14.02 -22.94
N GLU A 44 10.37 13.89 -24.19
CA GLU A 44 9.61 13.50 -25.38
C GLU A 44 9.82 12.04 -25.82
N GLU A 45 10.83 11.33 -25.30
CA GLU A 45 10.98 9.89 -25.59
C GLU A 45 10.07 9.05 -24.68
N ASP A 46 9.29 8.15 -25.29
CA ASP A 46 8.53 7.12 -24.59
C ASP A 46 9.47 6.31 -23.67
N ALA A 47 8.96 5.90 -22.51
CA ALA A 47 9.77 5.12 -21.59
C ALA A 47 10.16 3.77 -22.23
N ASP A 48 11.45 3.44 -22.18
CA ASP A 48 12.01 2.17 -22.68
C ASP A 48 11.62 1.01 -21.74
N ILE A 49 10.35 0.58 -21.83
CA ILE A 49 9.72 -0.43 -20.98
C ILE A 49 9.00 -1.45 -21.84
N ASN A 50 9.23 -2.74 -21.55
CA ASN A 50 8.37 -3.80 -22.03
C ASN A 50 7.06 -3.83 -21.21
N TRP A 51 6.03 -3.16 -21.71
CA TRP A 51 4.74 -3.06 -21.03
C TRP A 51 4.03 -4.41 -20.82
N ASP A 52 4.37 -5.44 -21.59
CA ASP A 52 3.78 -6.78 -21.47
C ASP A 52 4.37 -7.61 -20.31
N ASP A 53 5.54 -7.24 -19.80
CA ASP A 53 6.20 -7.90 -18.66
C ASP A 53 6.17 -7.02 -17.39
N LEU A 54 5.20 -6.12 -17.31
CA LEU A 54 5.09 -5.18 -16.20
C LEU A 54 4.46 -5.89 -14.98
N GLY A 55 5.27 -6.15 -13.95
CA GLY A 55 4.79 -6.63 -12.67
C GLY A 55 4.28 -5.51 -11.75
N PHE A 56 3.98 -5.86 -10.48
CA PHE A 56 3.79 -4.90 -9.41
C PHE A 56 5.11 -4.67 -8.67
N GLY A 57 5.97 -3.86 -9.27
CA GLY A 57 7.30 -3.54 -8.76
C GLY A 57 7.56 -2.03 -8.75
N LEU A 58 8.57 -1.61 -8.00
CA LEU A 58 9.03 -0.22 -8.04
C LEU A 58 9.89 -0.02 -9.29
N VAL A 59 9.34 0.71 -10.26
CA VAL A 59 10.09 1.32 -11.35
C VAL A 59 10.09 2.83 -11.07
N PRO A 60 11.24 3.41 -10.67
CA PRO A 60 11.34 4.85 -10.45
C PRO A 60 10.90 5.62 -11.69
N THR A 61 10.02 6.59 -11.49
CA THR A 61 9.61 7.55 -12.53
C THR A 61 10.47 8.81 -12.43
N ASP A 62 10.23 9.82 -13.26
CA ASP A 62 11.12 10.99 -13.36
C ASP A 62 10.92 11.99 -12.23
N TYR A 63 9.68 12.13 -11.75
CA TYR A 63 9.28 13.17 -10.83
C TYR A 63 8.47 12.65 -9.65
N MET A 64 8.57 13.37 -8.53
CA MET A 64 7.71 13.25 -7.36
C MET A 64 7.24 14.63 -6.93
N TYR A 65 6.07 14.72 -6.32
CA TYR A 65 5.54 15.98 -5.79
C TYR A 65 5.69 16.04 -4.27
N VAL A 66 6.10 17.17 -3.71
CA VAL A 66 6.36 17.33 -2.28
C VAL A 66 5.71 18.61 -1.73
N MET A 67 5.00 18.49 -0.62
CA MET A 67 4.50 19.59 0.21
C MET A 67 5.02 19.42 1.64
N ARG A 68 5.21 20.55 2.33
CA ARG A 68 5.62 20.58 3.74
C ARG A 68 4.66 21.45 4.53
N CYS A 69 4.55 21.16 5.82
CA CYS A 69 3.65 21.85 6.73
C CYS A 69 4.22 21.79 8.16
N GLY A 70 4.26 22.93 8.86
CA GLY A 70 4.43 22.93 10.32
C GLY A 70 3.17 22.42 11.03
N ARG A 71 3.28 22.06 12.30
CA ARG A 71 2.18 21.46 13.09
C ARG A 71 0.91 22.30 13.15
N ASP A 72 1.05 23.62 13.32
CA ASP A 72 -0.08 24.55 13.47
C ASP A 72 -0.33 25.37 12.19
N GLU A 73 0.20 24.89 11.07
CA GLU A 73 0.08 25.53 9.77
C GLU A 73 -0.88 24.76 8.87
N LYS A 74 -1.24 25.38 7.75
CA LYS A 74 -1.87 24.69 6.63
C LYS A 74 -0.79 24.30 5.64
N PHE A 75 -0.97 23.17 4.97
CA PHE A 75 -0.15 22.81 3.83
C PHE A 75 -0.14 23.96 2.81
N SER A 76 1.05 24.40 2.41
CA SER A 76 1.28 25.39 1.37
C SER A 76 1.31 24.73 -0.02
N SER A 77 1.54 25.49 -1.09
CA SER A 77 1.77 24.91 -2.42
C SER A 77 3.00 24.01 -2.41
N GLY A 78 2.90 22.85 -3.07
CA GLY A 78 4.02 21.93 -3.21
C GLY A 78 4.89 22.23 -4.43
N VAL A 79 5.90 21.40 -4.61
CA VAL A 79 6.85 21.47 -5.72
C VAL A 79 7.03 20.10 -6.37
N LEU A 80 7.17 20.09 -7.69
CA LEU A 80 7.65 18.93 -8.44
C LEU A 80 9.17 18.86 -8.33
N ASN A 81 9.67 17.74 -7.83
CA ASN A 81 11.08 17.43 -7.73
C ASN A 81 11.40 16.23 -8.62
N ARG A 82 12.65 16.10 -9.05
CA ARG A 82 13.13 14.82 -9.62
C ARG A 82 12.95 13.73 -8.58
N TYR A 83 12.54 12.54 -9.03
CA TYR A 83 12.43 11.38 -8.17
C TYR A 83 13.78 11.10 -7.50
N GLY A 84 13.77 10.89 -6.18
CA GLY A 84 14.98 10.65 -5.42
C GLY A 84 14.71 10.37 -3.96
N ASN A 85 15.78 10.07 -3.23
CA ASN A 85 15.71 9.87 -1.78
C ASN A 85 15.27 11.16 -1.09
N ILE A 86 14.54 11.02 0.02
CA ILE A 86 14.21 12.13 0.92
C ILE A 86 15.20 12.18 2.09
N GLU A 87 15.56 13.38 2.50
CA GLU A 87 16.34 13.63 3.71
C GLU A 87 15.42 13.74 4.93
N LEU A 88 15.72 12.99 5.98
CA LEU A 88 14.98 12.98 7.25
C LEU A 88 15.96 13.05 8.42
N SER A 89 15.54 13.72 9.48
CA SER A 89 16.25 13.64 10.77
C SER A 89 16.16 12.20 11.29
N PRO A 90 17.23 11.64 11.88
CA PRO A 90 17.14 10.37 12.59
C PRO A 90 16.08 10.38 13.69
N SER A 91 15.77 11.56 14.25
CA SER A 91 14.75 11.76 15.27
C SER A 91 13.35 12.03 14.69
N SER A 92 13.12 11.86 13.38
CA SER A 92 11.80 12.07 12.78
C SER A 92 10.76 11.11 13.38
N GLY A 93 9.56 11.64 13.67
CA GLY A 93 8.48 10.86 14.29
C GLY A 93 8.07 9.62 13.50
N VAL A 94 8.12 9.69 12.17
CA VAL A 94 7.85 8.53 11.29
C VAL A 94 8.83 7.38 11.50
N LEU A 95 10.12 7.67 11.76
CA LEU A 95 11.17 6.65 11.89
C LEU A 95 11.14 5.95 13.25
N ASN A 96 10.74 6.67 14.30
CA ASN A 96 10.83 6.19 15.68
C ASN A 96 9.50 5.70 16.25
N TYR A 97 8.38 6.31 15.84
CA TYR A 97 7.05 6.06 16.42
C TYR A 97 5.98 5.72 15.38
N GLY A 98 6.38 5.58 14.11
CA GLY A 98 5.47 5.15 13.05
C GLY A 98 4.37 6.16 12.72
N GLN A 99 4.56 7.46 13.01
CA GLN A 99 3.58 8.51 12.69
C GLN A 99 3.57 8.79 11.17
N GLY A 100 2.89 7.91 10.41
CA GLY A 100 2.83 8.00 8.96
C GLY A 100 1.65 7.25 8.35
N LEU A 101 1.15 7.81 7.26
CA LEU A 101 0.03 7.31 6.46
C LEU A 101 0.45 7.17 5.01
N PHE A 102 -0.26 6.33 4.28
CA PHE A 102 -0.12 6.28 2.84
C PHE A 102 -1.45 5.97 2.17
N GLU A 103 -1.54 6.35 0.89
CA GLU A 103 -2.65 6.02 0.03
C GLU A 103 -2.22 5.24 -1.21
N GLY A 104 -3.21 4.70 -1.93
CA GLY A 104 -2.95 3.92 -3.13
C GLY A 104 -4.08 4.05 -4.11
N LEU A 105 -3.77 4.67 -5.25
CA LEU A 105 -4.69 4.88 -6.36
C LEU A 105 -3.98 4.64 -7.71
N LYS A 106 -4.77 4.53 -8.77
CA LYS A 106 -4.28 4.22 -10.12
C LYS A 106 -4.77 5.30 -11.08
N ALA A 107 -3.90 5.68 -12.00
CA ALA A 107 -4.27 6.42 -13.20
C ALA A 107 -4.23 5.50 -14.42
N TYR A 108 -5.26 5.61 -15.26
CA TYR A 108 -5.40 4.87 -16.50
C TYR A 108 -5.39 5.82 -17.69
N ARG A 109 -4.76 5.41 -18.79
CA ARG A 109 -4.84 6.16 -20.05
C ARG A 109 -6.25 6.02 -20.63
N LYS A 110 -6.85 7.16 -21.05
CA LYS A 110 -8.16 7.15 -21.73
C LYS A 110 -8.09 6.39 -23.06
N VAL A 111 -9.23 5.84 -23.49
CA VAL A 111 -9.34 5.06 -24.73
C VAL A 111 -9.02 5.89 -25.98
N ASP A 112 -9.38 7.17 -25.96
CA ASP A 112 -9.15 8.14 -27.03
C ASP A 112 -7.74 8.78 -26.97
N ASN A 113 -6.89 8.36 -26.02
CA ASN A 113 -5.60 8.97 -25.70
C ASN A 113 -5.66 10.48 -25.35
N GLY A 114 -6.84 11.03 -25.04
CA GLY A 114 -7.05 12.44 -24.76
C GLY A 114 -6.71 12.89 -23.34
N GLY A 115 -6.14 12.02 -22.51
CA GLY A 115 -5.83 12.31 -21.11
C GLY A 115 -5.79 11.06 -20.25
N PHE A 116 -6.04 11.22 -18.95
CA PHE A 116 -6.02 10.14 -17.97
C PHE A 116 -7.29 10.10 -17.13
N LEU A 117 -7.58 8.93 -16.55
CA LEU A 117 -8.68 8.70 -15.62
C LEU A 117 -8.15 8.29 -14.25
N LEU A 118 -8.66 8.96 -13.22
CA LEU A 118 -8.49 8.57 -11.82
C LEU A 118 -9.77 7.91 -11.32
N PHE A 119 -9.64 6.94 -10.42
CA PHE A 119 -10.79 6.29 -9.78
C PHE A 119 -10.93 6.68 -8.31
N ARG A 120 -12.03 7.39 -8.01
CA ARG A 120 -12.46 7.88 -6.70
C ARG A 120 -11.33 8.57 -5.90
N PRO A 121 -10.56 9.50 -6.49
CA PRO A 121 -9.43 10.12 -5.80
C PRO A 121 -9.85 10.90 -4.53
N GLU A 122 -11.06 11.46 -4.51
CA GLU A 122 -11.64 12.16 -3.35
C GLU A 122 -11.82 11.22 -2.14
N GLU A 123 -12.17 9.95 -2.37
CA GLU A 123 -12.32 8.96 -1.29
C GLU A 123 -10.96 8.61 -0.68
N ASN A 124 -9.90 8.58 -1.50
CA ASN A 124 -8.53 8.39 -1.01
C ASN A 124 -8.09 9.60 -0.16
N ALA A 125 -8.37 10.81 -0.63
CA ALA A 125 -8.09 12.03 0.12
C ALA A 125 -8.79 12.05 1.48
N ARG A 126 -10.10 11.77 1.51
CA ARG A 126 -10.89 11.70 2.76
C ARG A 126 -10.39 10.60 3.70
N ARG A 127 -9.99 9.44 3.18
CA ARG A 127 -9.43 8.37 4.00
C ARG A 127 -8.08 8.76 4.62
N MET A 128 -7.24 9.49 3.88
CA MET A 128 -6.02 10.08 4.45
C MET A 128 -6.34 11.11 5.54
N GLN A 129 -7.34 11.98 5.35
CA GLN A 129 -7.75 12.97 6.35
C GLN A 129 -8.22 12.31 7.65
N MET A 130 -9.07 11.28 7.58
CA MET A 130 -9.49 10.50 8.75
C MET A 130 -8.30 9.83 9.45
N GLY A 131 -7.34 9.32 8.68
CA GLY A 131 -6.12 8.75 9.23
C GLY A 131 -5.23 9.80 9.90
N ALA A 132 -5.14 11.00 9.33
CA ALA A 132 -4.34 12.10 9.84
C ALA A 132 -4.91 12.59 11.17
N GLU A 133 -6.23 12.72 11.27
CA GLU A 133 -6.92 13.00 12.53
C GLU A 133 -6.58 11.94 13.59
N ARG A 134 -6.68 10.65 13.25
CA ARG A 134 -6.35 9.55 14.18
C ARG A 134 -4.90 9.59 14.68
N LEU A 135 -3.96 10.07 13.86
CA LEU A 135 -2.54 10.14 14.19
C LEU A 135 -2.08 11.54 14.65
N CYS A 136 -3.02 12.46 14.91
CA CYS A 136 -2.72 13.85 15.30
C CYS A 136 -1.82 14.58 14.30
N MET A 137 -2.08 14.42 13.00
CA MET A 137 -1.33 15.04 11.91
C MET A 137 -2.21 16.08 11.18
N PRO A 138 -1.66 17.21 10.71
CA PRO A 138 -2.32 17.99 9.68
C PRO A 138 -2.44 17.16 8.40
N SER A 139 -3.47 17.41 7.60
CA SER A 139 -3.67 16.76 6.29
C SER A 139 -3.86 17.78 5.18
N PRO A 140 -3.46 17.47 3.94
CA PRO A 140 -3.85 18.26 2.78
C PRO A 140 -5.38 18.31 2.65
N SER A 141 -5.90 19.41 2.09
CA SER A 141 -7.29 19.44 1.63
C SER A 141 -7.52 18.42 0.50
N VAL A 142 -8.78 18.08 0.22
CA VAL A 142 -9.11 17.17 -0.89
C VAL A 142 -8.60 17.73 -2.22
N GLU A 143 -8.72 19.04 -2.40
CA GLU A 143 -8.24 19.77 -3.58
C GLU A 143 -6.71 19.72 -3.69
N GLN A 144 -6.00 19.95 -2.58
CA GLN A 144 -4.53 19.88 -2.56
C GLN A 144 -4.03 18.46 -2.87
N PHE A 145 -4.67 17.45 -2.30
CA PHE A 145 -4.35 16.05 -2.54
C PHE A 145 -4.53 15.68 -4.01
N ILE A 146 -5.68 16.06 -4.59
CA ILE A 146 -5.99 15.79 -6.01
C ILE A 146 -5.05 16.58 -6.92
N HIS A 147 -4.75 17.84 -6.61
CA HIS A 147 -3.81 18.65 -7.38
C HIS A 147 -2.41 18.01 -7.40
N ALA A 148 -1.88 17.60 -6.25
CA ALA A 148 -0.59 16.91 -6.16
C ALA A 148 -0.53 15.62 -7.01
N ILE A 149 -1.63 14.87 -7.03
CA ILE A 149 -1.76 13.67 -7.87
C ILE A 149 -1.72 14.05 -9.35
N LYS A 150 -2.49 15.06 -9.77
CA LYS A 150 -2.52 15.54 -11.17
C LYS A 150 -1.13 15.97 -11.63
N GLU A 151 -0.46 16.83 -10.87
CA GLU A 151 0.91 17.27 -11.15
C GLU A 151 1.88 16.09 -11.31
N THR A 152 1.80 15.11 -10.40
CA THR A 152 2.65 13.91 -10.46
C THR A 152 2.39 13.08 -11.71
N ILE A 153 1.13 12.95 -12.14
CA ILE A 153 0.78 12.17 -13.34
C ILE A 153 1.26 12.89 -14.60
N PHE A 154 1.00 14.19 -14.74
CA PHE A 154 1.41 14.95 -15.92
C PHE A 154 2.92 15.00 -16.08
N ALA A 155 3.65 15.21 -14.98
CA ALA A 155 5.11 15.18 -14.97
C ALA A 155 5.67 13.79 -15.37
N ASN A 156 4.93 12.72 -15.13
CA ASN A 156 5.32 11.35 -15.44
C ASN A 156 4.48 10.71 -16.57
N LYS A 157 3.89 11.50 -17.47
CA LYS A 157 2.93 11.04 -18.49
C LYS A 157 3.45 9.90 -19.39
N ARG A 158 4.76 9.89 -19.67
CA ARG A 158 5.44 8.85 -20.46
C ARG A 158 5.53 7.50 -19.76
N TRP A 159 5.40 7.49 -18.43
CA TRP A 159 5.38 6.29 -17.60
C TRP A 159 3.98 5.71 -17.43
N VAL A 160 2.93 6.37 -17.94
CA VAL A 160 1.57 5.83 -17.85
C VAL A 160 1.42 4.72 -18.91
N PRO A 161 1.16 3.46 -18.52
CA PRO A 161 1.06 2.36 -19.48
C PRO A 161 -0.01 2.61 -20.55
N PRO A 162 0.20 2.09 -21.77
CA PRO A 162 -0.86 2.05 -22.79
C PRO A 162 -2.10 1.31 -22.30
N GLN A 163 -3.24 1.56 -22.97
CA GLN A 163 -4.50 0.92 -22.61
C GLN A 163 -4.36 -0.62 -22.61
N GLY A 164 -4.83 -1.26 -21.54
CA GLY A 164 -4.77 -2.73 -21.41
C GLY A 164 -3.40 -3.30 -21.02
N LYS A 165 -2.36 -2.46 -20.92
CA LYS A 165 -1.01 -2.90 -20.51
C LYS A 165 -0.68 -2.62 -19.05
N GLY A 166 -1.55 -1.92 -18.32
CA GLY A 166 -1.37 -1.64 -16.91
C GLY A 166 -1.98 -0.31 -16.46
N SER A 167 -1.43 0.25 -15.41
CA SER A 167 -1.80 1.55 -14.85
C SER A 167 -0.58 2.24 -14.25
N LEU A 168 -0.64 3.56 -14.10
CA LEU A 168 0.31 4.27 -13.25
C LEU A 168 -0.19 4.19 -11.81
N TYR A 169 0.52 3.46 -10.95
CA TYR A 169 0.21 3.41 -9.53
C TYR A 169 0.79 4.63 -8.83
N ILE A 170 -0.06 5.34 -8.09
CA ILE A 170 0.29 6.58 -7.41
C ILE A 170 0.28 6.32 -5.90
N ARG A 171 1.37 6.72 -5.24
CA ARG A 171 1.60 6.56 -3.80
C ARG A 171 1.74 7.92 -3.13
N PRO A 172 0.64 8.47 -2.59
CA PRO A 172 0.69 9.54 -1.63
C PRO A 172 1.17 9.01 -0.26
N LEU A 173 2.06 9.75 0.38
CA LEU A 173 2.59 9.53 1.72
C LEU A 173 2.33 10.80 2.55
N LEU A 174 1.93 10.63 3.80
CA LEU A 174 1.89 11.72 4.78
C LEU A 174 2.68 11.27 6.01
N ILE A 175 3.79 11.95 6.30
CA ILE A 175 4.75 11.51 7.33
C ILE A 175 5.06 12.64 8.31
N GLY A 176 5.18 12.28 9.60
CA GLY A 176 5.74 13.16 10.63
C GLY A 176 7.26 13.29 10.44
N SER A 177 7.67 14.28 9.64
CA SER A 177 9.07 14.47 9.22
C SER A 177 9.90 15.25 10.22
N GLY A 178 9.29 16.04 11.10
CA GLY A 178 9.98 16.88 12.07
C GLY A 178 10.66 16.09 13.20
N PRO A 179 11.77 16.60 13.76
CA PRO A 179 12.51 15.92 14.82
C PRO A 179 11.75 15.94 16.16
N VAL A 180 11.54 14.77 16.76
CA VAL A 180 10.89 14.63 18.07
C VAL A 180 11.41 13.39 18.79
N LEU A 181 11.99 13.57 19.98
CA LEU A 181 12.48 12.46 20.83
C LEU A 181 11.47 12.04 21.91
N GLY A 182 10.56 12.94 22.28
CA GLY A 182 9.45 12.61 23.18
C GLY A 182 8.32 11.92 22.42
N LEU A 183 7.50 11.13 23.10
CA LEU A 183 6.27 10.61 22.49
C LEU A 183 5.24 11.73 22.37
N ALA A 184 5.26 12.44 21.25
CA ALA A 184 4.36 13.54 20.91
C ALA A 184 4.18 13.63 19.38
N PRO A 185 3.12 14.30 18.88
CA PRO A 185 2.98 14.59 17.46
C PRO A 185 4.20 15.37 16.94
N ALA A 186 4.69 15.01 15.75
CA ALA A 186 5.82 15.68 15.12
C ALA A 186 5.58 17.20 14.96
N PRO A 187 6.64 18.02 15.01
CA PRO A 187 6.53 19.46 14.79
C PRO A 187 6.35 19.81 13.30
N ASP A 188 6.82 18.94 12.40
CA ASP A 188 6.76 19.15 10.94
C ASP A 188 6.27 17.90 10.23
N TYR A 189 5.60 18.12 9.11
CA TYR A 189 5.00 17.08 8.28
C TYR A 189 5.39 17.25 6.81
N MET A 190 5.48 16.12 6.13
CA MET A 190 5.71 16.06 4.69
C MET A 190 4.60 15.25 4.04
N PHE A 191 3.98 15.83 3.02
CA PHE A 191 3.13 15.10 2.08
C PHE A 191 3.90 14.91 0.77
N LEU A 192 4.05 13.67 0.34
CA LEU A 192 4.84 13.31 -0.84
C LEU A 192 4.03 12.39 -1.74
N VAL A 193 4.05 12.63 -3.04
CA VAL A 193 3.42 11.75 -4.03
C VAL A 193 4.49 11.28 -5.01
N TYR A 194 4.65 9.97 -5.14
CA TYR A 194 5.42 9.36 -6.21
C TYR A 194 4.57 8.39 -7.02
N ALA A 195 5.05 7.99 -8.18
CA ALA A 195 4.35 7.04 -9.04
C ALA A 195 5.29 5.97 -9.61
N ALA A 196 4.71 4.84 -10.01
CA ALA A 196 5.39 3.77 -10.73
C ALA A 196 4.41 3.09 -11.70
N PRO A 197 4.83 2.75 -12.93
CA PRO A 197 4.04 1.89 -13.80
C PRO A 197 3.89 0.51 -13.16
N VAL A 198 2.66 -0.02 -13.14
CA VAL A 198 2.37 -1.39 -12.67
C VAL A 198 1.44 -2.12 -13.62
N GLY A 199 1.68 -3.42 -13.81
CA GLY A 199 0.73 -4.32 -14.47
C GLY A 199 -0.13 -5.06 -13.45
N THR A 200 -0.33 -6.36 -13.65
CA THR A 200 -1.12 -7.18 -12.72
C THR A 200 -0.36 -7.42 -11.41
N TYR A 201 -1.10 -7.47 -10.30
CA TYR A 201 -0.50 -7.68 -8.98
C TYR A 201 0.10 -9.08 -8.81
N PHE A 202 -0.62 -10.10 -9.29
CA PHE A 202 -0.12 -11.47 -9.36
C PHE A 202 0.50 -11.72 -10.73
N LYS A 203 1.64 -12.43 -10.76
CA LYS A 203 2.32 -12.81 -12.01
C LYS A 203 1.44 -13.66 -12.91
N GLU A 204 0.53 -14.43 -12.31
CA GLU A 204 -0.43 -15.28 -13.01
C GLU A 204 -1.71 -14.51 -13.43
N GLY A 205 -1.69 -13.17 -13.34
CA GLY A 205 -2.79 -12.30 -13.73
C GLY A 205 -4.01 -12.44 -12.82
N LEU A 206 -5.11 -12.95 -13.39
CA LEU A 206 -6.38 -13.21 -12.71
C LEU A 206 -6.47 -14.61 -12.11
N ALA A 207 -5.35 -15.33 -12.03
CA ALA A 207 -5.34 -16.63 -11.39
C ALA A 207 -5.87 -16.54 -9.95
N PRO A 208 -6.68 -17.52 -9.53
CA PRO A 208 -7.19 -17.55 -8.17
C PRO A 208 -6.06 -17.65 -7.15
N ILE A 209 -6.14 -16.82 -6.11
CA ILE A 209 -5.18 -16.85 -5.00
C ILE A 209 -5.53 -17.95 -4.01
N ASN A 210 -4.53 -18.43 -3.30
CA ASN A 210 -4.69 -19.37 -2.20
C ASN A 210 -4.27 -18.75 -0.87
N LEU A 211 -5.13 -18.80 0.14
CA LEU A 211 -4.86 -18.19 1.44
C LEU A 211 -4.71 -19.25 2.53
N VAL A 212 -4.06 -18.88 3.62
CA VAL A 212 -4.06 -19.63 4.87
C VAL A 212 -4.62 -18.75 5.98
N ILE A 213 -5.47 -19.33 6.84
CA ILE A 213 -5.92 -18.65 8.04
C ILE A 213 -4.85 -18.77 9.13
N ASP A 214 -4.46 -17.64 9.71
CA ASP A 214 -3.59 -17.58 10.90
C ASP A 214 -4.44 -17.20 12.12
N ASP A 215 -4.53 -18.13 13.09
CA ASP A 215 -5.23 -17.95 14.37
C ASP A 215 -4.30 -17.53 15.53
N ASN A 216 -3.00 -17.40 15.25
CA ASN A 216 -1.97 -17.01 16.21
C ASN A 216 -1.55 -15.55 16.07
N THR A 217 -1.61 -15.00 14.85
CA THR A 217 -1.31 -13.59 14.58
C THR A 217 -2.58 -12.78 14.43
N HIS A 218 -2.68 -11.64 15.10
CA HIS A 218 -3.77 -10.68 14.92
C HIS A 218 -3.27 -9.45 14.17
N ARG A 219 -3.95 -9.10 13.08
CA ARG A 219 -3.61 -7.92 12.25
C ARG A 219 -3.99 -6.61 12.94
N ALA A 220 -5.16 -6.60 13.57
CA ALA A 220 -5.72 -5.45 14.25
C ALA A 220 -6.47 -5.91 15.50
N THR A 221 -6.76 -4.97 16.40
CA THR A 221 -7.54 -5.19 17.61
C THR A 221 -8.53 -4.05 17.79
N PRO A 222 -9.68 -4.27 18.44
CA PRO A 222 -10.60 -3.19 18.81
C PRO A 222 -9.86 -2.08 19.58
N GLY A 223 -10.17 -0.83 19.27
CA GLY A 223 -9.47 0.34 19.83
C GLY A 223 -8.10 0.63 19.21
N GLY A 224 -7.57 -0.24 18.35
CA GLY A 224 -6.31 -0.07 17.63
C GLY A 224 -6.42 0.92 16.45
N THR A 225 -5.64 0.66 15.40
CA THR A 225 -5.60 1.49 14.19
C THR A 225 -5.93 0.72 12.91
N GLY A 226 -6.48 -0.50 12.99
CA GLY A 226 -6.77 -1.35 11.83
C GLY A 226 -7.63 -0.69 10.74
N GLY A 227 -8.60 0.12 11.15
CA GLY A 227 -9.44 0.93 10.27
C GLY A 227 -8.75 2.14 9.61
N VAL A 228 -7.46 2.35 9.86
CA VAL A 228 -6.65 3.46 9.32
C VAL A 228 -5.53 2.92 8.44
N LYS A 229 -5.24 3.61 7.33
CA LYS A 229 -4.17 3.23 6.40
C LYS A 229 -2.78 3.71 6.86
N THR A 230 -2.45 3.41 8.12
CA THR A 230 -1.18 3.78 8.77
C THR A 230 -0.10 2.72 8.54
N ILE A 231 1.15 3.16 8.46
CA ILE A 231 2.31 2.27 8.28
C ILE A 231 2.46 1.25 9.43
N THR A 232 1.95 1.58 10.62
CA THR A 232 2.03 0.73 11.82
C THR A 232 1.26 -0.59 11.68
N ASN A 233 0.31 -0.68 10.74
CA ASN A 233 -0.51 -1.87 10.55
C ASN A 233 0.12 -2.95 9.67
N TYR A 234 1.18 -2.62 8.93
CA TYR A 234 1.70 -3.50 7.87
C TYR A 234 2.95 -4.27 8.31
N ALA A 235 3.80 -3.68 9.15
CA ALA A 235 4.97 -4.37 9.68
C ALA A 235 4.64 -5.59 10.59
N PRO A 236 3.63 -5.54 11.48
CA PRO A 236 3.35 -6.65 12.39
C PRO A 236 2.99 -7.97 11.69
N VAL A 237 2.41 -7.90 10.48
CA VAL A 237 1.97 -9.08 9.73
C VAL A 237 3.05 -9.72 8.86
N LEU A 238 4.21 -9.07 8.67
CA LEU A 238 5.24 -9.53 7.73
C LEU A 238 5.79 -10.92 8.06
N LYS A 239 5.89 -11.28 9.34
CA LYS A 239 6.34 -12.62 9.76
C LYS A 239 5.37 -13.71 9.31
N ALA A 240 4.08 -13.53 9.60
CA ALA A 240 3.03 -14.46 9.20
C ALA A 240 2.97 -14.58 7.67
N GLN A 241 3.01 -13.45 6.96
CA GLN A 241 3.01 -13.44 5.50
C GLN A 241 4.23 -14.17 4.91
N THR A 242 5.43 -13.95 5.46
CA THR A 242 6.66 -14.61 4.98
C THR A 242 6.57 -16.13 5.18
N GLN A 243 6.05 -16.58 6.33
CA GLN A 243 5.86 -18.00 6.62
C GLN A 243 4.81 -18.64 5.70
N ALA A 244 3.71 -17.94 5.41
CA ALA A 244 2.69 -18.41 4.49
C ALA A 244 3.23 -18.56 3.06
N LYS A 245 3.96 -17.54 2.57
CA LYS A 245 4.63 -17.58 1.25
C LYS A 245 5.63 -18.72 1.14
N ALA A 246 6.43 -18.97 2.19
CA ALA A 246 7.37 -20.09 2.23
C ALA A 246 6.68 -21.47 2.13
N LYS A 247 5.39 -21.56 2.48
CA LYS A 247 4.56 -22.75 2.35
C LYS A 247 3.73 -22.79 1.05
N GLY A 248 3.93 -21.84 0.15
CA GLY A 248 3.22 -21.77 -1.14
C GLY A 248 1.84 -21.12 -1.09
N PHE A 249 1.48 -20.43 0.01
CA PHE A 249 0.28 -19.60 0.06
C PHE A 249 0.55 -18.21 -0.50
N THR A 250 -0.46 -17.63 -1.14
CA THR A 250 -0.38 -16.26 -1.70
C THR A 250 -0.35 -15.21 -0.60
N ASP A 251 -1.25 -15.33 0.39
CA ASP A 251 -1.34 -14.39 1.52
C ASP A 251 -1.99 -15.06 2.75
N VAL A 252 -2.11 -14.30 3.84
CA VAL A 252 -2.73 -14.73 5.10
C VAL A 252 -4.09 -14.06 5.28
N LEU A 253 -5.09 -14.84 5.70
CA LEU A 253 -6.38 -14.35 6.15
C LEU A 253 -6.40 -14.31 7.70
N TYR A 254 -6.76 -13.16 8.27
CA TYR A 254 -6.75 -12.97 9.72
C TYR A 254 -8.14 -13.11 10.33
N LEU A 255 -8.15 -13.63 11.56
CA LEU A 255 -9.34 -13.66 12.41
C LEU A 255 -9.33 -12.52 13.42
N ASP A 256 -10.53 -12.18 13.89
CA ASP A 256 -10.75 -11.21 14.93
C ASP A 256 -9.94 -11.55 16.19
N SER A 257 -9.40 -10.53 16.85
CA SER A 257 -8.48 -10.74 17.98
C SER A 257 -9.14 -11.20 19.27
N ILE A 258 -10.48 -11.22 19.34
CA ILE A 258 -11.23 -11.42 20.60
C ILE A 258 -11.82 -12.83 20.67
N LYS A 259 -12.60 -13.19 19.66
CA LYS A 259 -13.30 -14.47 19.53
C LYS A 259 -12.50 -15.47 18.69
N LYS A 260 -11.55 -15.00 17.88
CA LYS A 260 -10.77 -15.84 16.94
C LYS A 260 -11.68 -16.71 16.07
N LYS A 261 -12.82 -16.15 15.67
CA LYS A 261 -13.89 -16.85 14.95
C LYS A 261 -14.30 -16.11 13.70
N TYR A 262 -14.31 -14.78 13.76
CA TYR A 262 -14.80 -13.94 12.67
C TYR A 262 -13.65 -13.53 11.78
N LEU A 263 -13.90 -13.56 10.47
CA LEU A 263 -12.95 -13.14 9.45
C LEU A 263 -12.80 -11.61 9.49
N GLU A 264 -11.57 -11.14 9.31
CA GLU A 264 -11.29 -9.71 9.12
C GLU A 264 -10.84 -9.42 7.68
N GLU A 265 -9.53 -9.36 7.46
CA GLU A 265 -8.91 -9.01 6.18
C GLU A 265 -7.82 -10.00 5.82
N ALA A 266 -7.48 -10.07 4.52
CA ALA A 266 -6.16 -10.53 4.13
C ALA A 266 -5.11 -9.43 4.42
N SER A 267 -3.81 -9.72 4.36
CA SER A 267 -2.77 -8.76 4.79
C SER A 267 -2.87 -7.36 4.18
N SER A 268 -3.46 -7.20 2.99
CA SER A 268 -3.67 -5.89 2.36
C SER A 268 -5.00 -5.74 1.58
N CYS A 269 -5.95 -6.67 1.76
CA CYS A 269 -7.19 -6.70 0.98
C CYS A 269 -8.40 -7.04 1.86
N ASN A 270 -9.56 -6.44 1.54
CA ASN A 270 -10.83 -6.79 2.16
C ASN A 270 -11.36 -8.12 1.59
N LEU A 271 -12.06 -8.92 2.42
CA LEU A 271 -12.64 -10.21 2.03
C LEU A 271 -14.14 -10.10 1.73
N PHE A 272 -14.60 -10.90 0.78
CA PHE A 272 -16.00 -11.16 0.50
C PHE A 272 -16.22 -12.67 0.33
N ILE A 273 -17.39 -13.15 0.75
CA ILE A 273 -17.89 -14.49 0.46
C ILE A 273 -19.20 -14.38 -0.30
N VAL A 274 -19.51 -15.38 -1.13
CA VAL A 274 -20.78 -15.50 -1.83
C VAL A 274 -21.40 -16.85 -1.49
N LYS A 275 -22.68 -16.86 -1.13
CA LYS A 275 -23.48 -18.08 -0.92
C LYS A 275 -24.86 -17.88 -1.50
N ASN A 276 -25.28 -18.73 -2.44
CA ASN A 276 -26.59 -18.62 -3.10
C ASN A 276 -26.89 -17.19 -3.62
N ASP A 277 -25.92 -16.58 -4.31
CA ASP A 277 -25.96 -15.19 -4.80
C ASP A 277 -26.09 -14.08 -3.73
N VAL A 278 -26.03 -14.42 -2.43
CA VAL A 278 -25.90 -13.44 -1.34
C VAL A 278 -24.41 -13.16 -1.11
N ILE A 279 -24.04 -11.88 -1.17
CA ILE A 279 -22.66 -11.43 -0.97
C ILE A 279 -22.51 -10.92 0.46
N SER A 280 -21.62 -11.53 1.23
CA SER A 280 -21.32 -11.13 2.61
C SER A 280 -19.88 -10.63 2.74
N THR A 281 -19.67 -9.59 3.53
CA THR A 281 -18.33 -9.07 3.84
C THR A 281 -18.26 -8.63 5.30
N PRO A 282 -17.11 -8.84 5.98
CA PRO A 282 -16.87 -8.29 7.30
C PRO A 282 -17.20 -6.80 7.40
N VAL A 283 -17.98 -6.43 8.41
CA VAL A 283 -18.35 -5.04 8.70
C VAL A 283 -17.13 -4.22 9.16
N THR A 284 -17.01 -2.98 8.70
CA THR A 284 -15.88 -2.10 9.05
C THR A 284 -16.09 -1.46 10.44
N MET A 285 -15.87 -2.24 11.51
CA MET A 285 -15.95 -1.80 12.91
C MET A 285 -14.56 -1.52 13.53
N GLY A 286 -13.75 -0.71 12.86
CA GLY A 286 -12.49 -0.19 13.40
C GLY A 286 -11.27 -1.13 13.32
N THR A 287 -11.46 -2.45 13.18
CA THR A 287 -10.36 -3.40 12.91
C THR A 287 -10.16 -3.69 11.43
N ILE A 288 -11.07 -3.23 10.57
CA ILE A 288 -11.05 -3.46 9.13
C ILE A 288 -10.96 -2.12 8.40
N LEU A 289 -10.02 -2.01 7.46
CA LEU A 289 -9.83 -0.81 6.66
C LEU A 289 -11.03 -0.64 5.71
N PRO A 290 -11.70 0.53 5.69
CA PRO A 290 -12.75 0.81 4.72
C PRO A 290 -12.13 0.99 3.32
N GLY A 291 -12.01 -0.12 2.60
CA GLY A 291 -11.48 -0.15 1.24
C GLY A 291 -12.39 0.59 0.26
N ILE A 292 -11.80 1.40 -0.61
CA ILE A 292 -12.55 2.10 -1.67
C ILE A 292 -13.04 1.10 -2.72
N THR A 293 -12.24 0.07 -3.03
CA THR A 293 -12.68 -1.04 -3.87
C THR A 293 -13.80 -1.84 -3.21
N ARG A 294 -13.69 -2.16 -1.91
CA ARG A 294 -14.77 -2.78 -1.12
C ARG A 294 -16.06 -1.99 -1.25
N LYS A 295 -16.02 -0.68 -0.97
CA LYS A 295 -17.17 0.23 -1.10
C LYS A 295 -17.77 0.19 -2.51
N SER A 296 -16.94 0.29 -3.53
CA SER A 296 -17.38 0.30 -4.94
C SER A 296 -18.01 -1.02 -5.35
N ILE A 297 -17.49 -2.15 -4.89
CA ILE A 297 -18.05 -3.47 -5.17
C ILE A 297 -19.42 -3.67 -4.51
N ILE A 298 -19.59 -3.21 -3.27
CA ILE A 298 -20.89 -3.23 -2.59
C ILE A 298 -21.92 -2.40 -3.38
N GLU A 299 -21.53 -1.19 -3.81
CA GLU A 299 -22.41 -0.32 -4.60
C GLU A 299 -22.76 -0.95 -5.97
N ILE A 300 -21.79 -1.51 -6.69
CA ILE A 300 -22.03 -2.21 -7.97
C ILE A 300 -22.95 -3.42 -7.75
N ALA A 301 -22.66 -4.27 -6.77
CA ALA A 301 -23.43 -5.48 -6.53
C ALA A 301 -24.91 -5.17 -6.27
N ARG A 302 -25.20 -4.15 -5.44
CA ARG A 302 -26.57 -3.68 -5.18
C ARG A 302 -27.26 -3.16 -6.43
N ASP A 303 -26.56 -2.39 -7.27
CA ASP A 303 -27.11 -1.88 -8.55
C ASP A 303 -27.48 -3.02 -9.52
N TYR A 304 -26.79 -4.17 -9.44
CA TYR A 304 -27.04 -5.36 -10.25
C TYR A 304 -27.99 -6.37 -9.58
N GLY A 305 -28.65 -5.97 -8.49
CA GLY A 305 -29.69 -6.77 -7.84
C GLY A 305 -29.21 -7.84 -6.86
N TYR A 306 -27.90 -7.88 -6.55
CA TYR A 306 -27.38 -8.78 -5.53
C TYR A 306 -27.74 -8.29 -4.12
N GLN A 307 -28.08 -9.21 -3.23
CA GLN A 307 -28.16 -8.94 -1.79
C GLN A 307 -26.74 -8.82 -1.23
N VAL A 308 -26.46 -7.73 -0.51
CA VAL A 308 -25.13 -7.47 0.06
C VAL A 308 -25.23 -7.19 1.55
N GLU A 309 -24.59 -8.04 2.36
CA GLU A 309 -24.62 -8.01 3.82
C GLU A 309 -23.26 -7.63 4.39
N GLU A 310 -23.22 -6.52 5.12
CA GLU A 310 -22.05 -6.08 5.88
C GLU A 310 -22.22 -6.54 7.33
N GLN A 311 -21.64 -7.69 7.68
CA GLN A 311 -21.89 -8.37 8.95
C GLN A 311 -20.63 -9.04 9.49
N LEU A 312 -20.71 -9.67 10.66
CA LEU A 312 -19.66 -10.58 11.11
C LEU A 312 -19.75 -11.86 10.27
N VAL A 313 -18.65 -12.22 9.61
CA VAL A 313 -18.55 -13.44 8.81
C VAL A 313 -17.69 -14.42 9.58
N SER A 314 -18.17 -15.61 9.87
CA SER A 314 -17.44 -16.63 10.62
C SER A 314 -16.60 -17.53 9.72
N VAL A 315 -15.68 -18.27 10.31
CA VAL A 315 -14.96 -19.34 9.60
C VAL A 315 -15.93 -20.41 9.10
N GLU A 316 -17.02 -20.70 9.82
CA GLU A 316 -18.02 -21.65 9.36
C GLU A 316 -18.75 -21.16 8.10
N ASP A 317 -19.11 -19.87 8.04
CA ASP A 317 -19.70 -19.26 6.83
C ASP A 317 -18.74 -19.36 5.63
N LEU A 318 -17.43 -19.19 5.89
CA LEU A 318 -16.39 -19.33 4.88
C LEU A 318 -16.28 -20.75 4.34
N MET A 319 -16.46 -21.77 5.19
CA MET A 319 -16.39 -23.17 4.78
C MET A 319 -17.56 -23.56 3.88
N ASP A 320 -18.71 -22.93 4.07
CA ASP A 320 -19.93 -23.20 3.29
C ASP A 320 -20.08 -22.29 2.05
N ALA A 321 -19.20 -21.30 1.85
CA ALA A 321 -19.28 -20.35 0.74
C ALA A 321 -19.11 -21.02 -0.64
N ASP A 322 -19.83 -20.50 -1.65
CA ASP A 322 -19.70 -20.89 -3.05
C ASP A 322 -18.48 -20.25 -3.72
N GLU A 323 -18.31 -18.95 -3.48
CA GLU A 323 -17.19 -18.14 -3.99
C GLU A 323 -16.56 -17.33 -2.85
N VAL A 324 -15.27 -17.06 -2.96
CA VAL A 324 -14.56 -16.15 -2.07
C VAL A 324 -13.69 -15.25 -2.93
N PHE A 325 -13.65 -13.95 -2.61
CA PHE A 325 -12.80 -13.01 -3.32
C PHE A 325 -12.26 -11.91 -2.40
N CYS A 326 -11.13 -11.35 -2.81
CA CYS A 326 -10.49 -10.22 -2.14
C CYS A 326 -10.60 -8.96 -2.98
N THR A 327 -10.65 -7.80 -2.33
CA THR A 327 -10.67 -6.49 -2.99
C THR A 327 -9.62 -5.54 -2.45
N GLY A 328 -9.05 -4.73 -3.34
CA GLY A 328 -8.06 -3.70 -3.00
C GLY A 328 -7.59 -2.96 -4.25
N THR A 329 -6.95 -1.79 -4.11
CA THR A 329 -6.49 -1.02 -5.29
C THR A 329 -5.53 -1.83 -6.16
N ALA A 330 -4.61 -2.56 -5.54
CA ALA A 330 -3.56 -3.30 -6.24
C ALA A 330 -4.15 -4.49 -7.03
N VAL A 331 -4.95 -5.32 -6.35
CA VAL A 331 -5.54 -6.55 -6.91
C VAL A 331 -6.86 -6.33 -7.66
N VAL A 332 -7.49 -5.17 -7.49
CA VAL A 332 -8.86 -4.88 -7.95
C VAL A 332 -9.86 -5.82 -7.28
N VAL A 333 -10.22 -6.92 -7.95
CA VAL A 333 -11.03 -8.03 -7.43
C VAL A 333 -10.27 -9.30 -7.77
N ALA A 334 -9.79 -10.01 -6.75
CA ALA A 334 -9.02 -11.24 -6.89
C ALA A 334 -9.85 -12.44 -6.43
N PRO A 335 -10.14 -13.43 -7.30
CA PRO A 335 -10.79 -14.66 -6.87
C PRO A 335 -9.87 -15.43 -5.91
N VAL A 336 -10.46 -16.04 -4.88
CA VAL A 336 -9.76 -16.97 -3.99
C VAL A 336 -10.16 -18.38 -4.38
N GLY A 337 -9.20 -19.17 -4.85
CA GLY A 337 -9.44 -20.55 -5.29
C GLY A 337 -9.48 -21.53 -4.13
N SER A 338 -8.73 -21.25 -3.06
CA SER A 338 -8.74 -22.10 -1.87
C SER A 338 -8.31 -21.36 -0.61
N ILE A 339 -8.82 -21.79 0.53
CA ILE A 339 -8.36 -21.36 1.85
C ILE A 339 -8.01 -22.59 2.69
N THR A 340 -6.86 -22.54 3.36
CA THR A 340 -6.47 -23.58 4.32
C THR A 340 -6.65 -23.10 5.75
N TYR A 341 -7.37 -23.87 6.56
CA TYR A 341 -7.56 -23.63 7.99
C TYR A 341 -7.33 -24.93 8.76
N GLN A 342 -6.50 -24.87 9.81
CA GLN A 342 -6.18 -26.03 10.66
C GLN A 342 -5.79 -27.30 9.89
N GLY A 343 -5.06 -27.13 8.77
CA GLY A 343 -4.61 -28.23 7.91
C GLY A 343 -5.65 -28.73 6.91
N GLN A 344 -6.90 -28.30 7.00
CA GLN A 344 -7.94 -28.61 6.02
C GLN A 344 -7.99 -27.53 4.93
N ARG A 345 -8.03 -27.96 3.67
CA ARG A 345 -8.16 -27.09 2.49
C ARG A 345 -9.62 -27.07 2.03
N PHE A 346 -10.15 -25.87 1.86
CA PHE A 346 -11.47 -25.59 1.30
C PHE A 346 -11.28 -24.97 -0.08
N GLU A 347 -12.06 -25.38 -1.06
CA GLU A 347 -11.96 -24.92 -2.45
C GLU A 347 -13.25 -24.23 -2.88
N TYR A 348 -13.10 -23.18 -3.70
CA TYR A 348 -14.19 -22.30 -4.08
C TYR A 348 -14.36 -22.23 -5.60
N LYS A 349 -15.57 -21.91 -6.06
CA LYS A 349 -15.86 -21.73 -7.48
C LYS A 349 -15.10 -20.52 -8.00
N THR A 350 -14.46 -20.69 -9.16
CA THR A 350 -13.74 -19.64 -9.88
C THR A 350 -14.10 -19.71 -11.37
N GLY A 351 -13.67 -18.72 -12.15
CA GLY A 351 -13.88 -18.70 -13.60
C GLY A 351 -14.97 -17.74 -14.08
N ALA A 352 -15.27 -17.80 -15.38
CA ALA A 352 -15.98 -16.74 -16.08
C ALA A 352 -17.44 -16.52 -15.64
N ALA A 353 -18.10 -17.58 -15.15
CA ALA A 353 -19.52 -17.55 -14.80
C ALA A 353 -19.79 -16.99 -13.38
N THR A 354 -18.74 -16.75 -12.60
CA THR A 354 -18.82 -16.36 -11.19
C THR A 354 -19.29 -14.92 -10.97
N VAL A 355 -19.90 -14.66 -9.81
CA VAL A 355 -20.24 -13.30 -9.35
C VAL A 355 -18.96 -12.46 -9.26
N THR A 356 -17.90 -13.06 -8.71
CA THR A 356 -16.56 -12.45 -8.63
C THR A 356 -16.09 -11.90 -9.98
N ARG A 357 -16.19 -12.70 -11.04
CA ARG A 357 -15.78 -12.28 -12.39
C ARG A 357 -16.63 -11.13 -12.92
N LYS A 358 -17.95 -11.22 -12.78
CA LYS A 358 -18.87 -10.17 -13.24
C LYS A 358 -18.55 -8.82 -12.58
N LEU A 359 -18.33 -8.82 -11.27
CA LEU A 359 -17.99 -7.62 -10.51
C LEU A 359 -16.63 -7.03 -10.92
N TYR A 360 -15.63 -7.88 -11.18
CA TYR A 360 -14.34 -7.46 -11.73
C TYR A 360 -14.51 -6.75 -13.09
N ASP A 361 -15.26 -7.37 -14.01
CA ASP A 361 -15.44 -6.85 -15.37
C ASP A 361 -16.15 -5.49 -15.36
N ILE A 362 -17.21 -5.35 -14.54
CA ILE A 362 -17.94 -4.09 -14.39
C ILE A 362 -17.03 -2.99 -13.81
N LEU A 363 -16.33 -3.27 -12.71
CA LEU A 363 -15.49 -2.28 -12.05
C LEU A 363 -14.33 -1.82 -12.94
N THR A 364 -13.65 -2.75 -13.61
CA THR A 364 -12.52 -2.41 -14.49
C THR A 364 -12.97 -1.67 -15.75
N ALA A 365 -14.16 -1.98 -16.28
CA ALA A 365 -14.72 -1.23 -17.40
C ALA A 365 -14.96 0.24 -17.02
N ILE A 366 -15.46 0.51 -15.82
CA ILE A 366 -15.61 1.89 -15.30
C ILE A 366 -14.24 2.55 -15.11
N GLN A 367 -13.31 1.89 -14.41
CA GLN A 367 -11.98 2.43 -14.11
C GLN A 367 -11.18 2.81 -15.37
N MET A 368 -11.33 2.04 -16.45
CA MET A 368 -10.61 2.24 -17.72
C MET A 368 -11.41 3.06 -18.74
N GLY A 369 -12.56 3.63 -18.37
CA GLY A 369 -13.41 4.42 -19.27
C GLY A 369 -14.00 3.63 -20.44
N ARG A 370 -14.18 2.31 -20.28
CA ARG A 370 -14.82 1.43 -21.28
C ARG A 370 -16.32 1.29 -21.05
N ALA A 371 -16.81 1.70 -19.90
CA ALA A 371 -18.22 1.78 -19.55
C ALA A 371 -18.56 3.16 -18.99
N GLU A 372 -19.82 3.57 -19.16
CA GLU A 372 -20.33 4.82 -18.61
C GLU A 372 -20.25 4.82 -17.08
N ASP A 373 -19.69 5.89 -16.52
CA ASP A 373 -19.66 6.12 -15.09
C ASP A 373 -20.89 6.90 -14.61
N LYS A 374 -21.92 6.16 -14.21
CA LYS A 374 -23.19 6.73 -13.74
C LYS A 374 -23.11 7.34 -12.33
N LYS A 375 -22.04 7.09 -11.59
CA LYS A 375 -21.88 7.52 -10.19
C LYS A 375 -20.82 8.60 -9.99
N ARG A 376 -20.20 9.09 -11.07
CA ARG A 376 -19.12 10.09 -11.03
C ARG A 376 -17.95 9.62 -10.15
N TRP A 377 -17.60 8.36 -10.26
CA TRP A 377 -16.45 7.76 -9.61
C TRP A 377 -15.13 8.03 -10.33
N THR A 378 -15.17 8.34 -11.62
CA THR A 378 -14.02 8.65 -12.44
C THR A 378 -13.82 10.16 -12.49
N LEU A 379 -12.56 10.58 -12.36
CA LEU A 379 -12.15 11.97 -12.57
C LEU A 379 -11.25 12.01 -13.79
N GLU A 380 -11.71 12.70 -14.83
CA GLU A 380 -10.89 12.98 -16.01
C GLU A 380 -9.86 14.06 -15.68
N ILE A 381 -8.65 13.87 -16.21
CA ILE A 381 -7.56 14.84 -16.11
C ILE A 381 -6.95 15.01 -17.51
N ASP A 382 -6.90 16.27 -17.94
CA ASP A 382 -6.56 16.69 -19.30
C ASP A 382 -5.34 17.60 -19.30
#